data_AF-A0A914JAY7-F1
#
_entry.id   AF-A0A914JAY7-F1
#
_cell.length_a   1.000
_cell.length_b   1.000
_cell.length_c   1.000
_cell.angle_alpha   90.00
_cell.angle_beta   90.00
_cell.angle_gamma   90.00
#
_symmetry.space_group_name_H-M   'P 1'
#
loop_
_entity.id
_entity.type
_entity.pdbx_description
1 polymer ?
#
loop_
_entity_poly.entity_id
_entity_poly.type
_entity_poly.pdbx_seq_one_letter_code
_entity_poly.pdbx_strand_id
1 'polypeptide(L)'
;MPAHADPLAISTGPIKFDRNSPRKTKTSKIFAKLPIRLQQLASLSQTDKQPLQIFRNPFLKDFSKDEQVRDRSDTDSTEENEEIPKSEPKKVNEKPDVNGNIFERSPNEFEECNKLLRLSVYFAWFVLLVMAYIREFLRRSGFEKNKAAAELEKQKHFVPLFSSFEAIYARNCYIRVRDVFERPIGSVPGATVKLIDRITNDYCWTFQFTGTQTEVINVGSYNYLGFAEASGPCADQASSAIDSQGLSVCGTVHETGHTKTQFELEKLVAEFLGVDDAICFSMGFATNSMNAPCLVDKHSLIVSDQYNHASLILGCRLSGAGIRVFKHNDMNSLEKILRDAIAYGNPTTHRPYKKILIVVEGIYSMEGSICNLPEIIALKKKYKCYLYLDEAHSIGAMGATGRGVVEYWGCDPRDVDIIMGTFTKSFGAAGGYIGGSKATIAHLRKSSPTGYYSLPMSPPVAQQVIASMSIIMGRDGTRDGEQRIEKLARNSRYFRKRLKQMGFIVYGSDDSPVVPILIYFPTQCGLWGRELLKKKIGVVVVSFPATAMTESRVRICLSAAHTKEMLDTVLKAIDELGDFSRSKFSQKTHLYQNLKIEW
;
A
#
# COMPACT_ATOMS: atom_id res chain seq x y z
N MET A 1 -24.78 -43.88 -30.21
CA MET A 1 -25.26 -44.57 -28.99
C MET A 1 -24.98 -43.68 -27.79
N PRO A 2 -25.99 -43.08 -27.14
CA PRO A 2 -25.83 -42.45 -25.84
C PRO A 2 -26.42 -43.32 -24.74
N ALA A 3 -25.74 -43.39 -23.59
CA ALA A 3 -26.29 -43.94 -22.34
C ALA A 3 -26.33 -42.80 -21.32
N HIS A 4 -27.56 -42.47 -20.91
CA HIS A 4 -27.91 -41.53 -19.84
C HIS A 4 -27.75 -42.19 -18.47
N ALA A 5 -27.33 -41.41 -17.47
CA ALA A 5 -27.64 -41.65 -16.06
C ALA A 5 -27.93 -40.30 -15.39
N ASP A 6 -29.15 -40.20 -14.84
CA ASP A 6 -29.77 -39.00 -14.26
C ASP A 6 -29.35 -38.74 -12.79
N PRO A 7 -29.52 -37.49 -12.28
CA PRO A 7 -29.10 -37.05 -10.95
C PRO A 7 -30.21 -37.19 -9.88
N LEU A 8 -29.80 -37.37 -8.63
CA LEU A 8 -30.67 -37.44 -7.44
C LEU A 8 -31.14 -36.06 -6.97
N ALA A 9 -32.47 -35.91 -6.85
CA ALA A 9 -33.17 -34.83 -6.17
C ALA A 9 -34.10 -35.39 -5.08
N ILE A 10 -34.10 -34.82 -3.86
CA ILE A 10 -35.13 -35.01 -2.82
C ILE A 10 -35.31 -33.65 -2.12
N SER A 11 -36.33 -32.88 -2.50
CA SER A 11 -37.64 -32.71 -1.84
C SER A 11 -37.63 -31.90 -0.54
N THR A 12 -38.19 -30.68 -0.65
CA THR A 12 -38.54 -29.75 0.43
C THR A 12 -39.94 -30.05 0.98
N GLY A 13 -40.09 -30.17 2.30
CA GLY A 13 -41.38 -30.22 3.00
C GLY A 13 -41.39 -29.31 4.25
N PRO A 14 -42.54 -28.68 4.62
CA PRO A 14 -42.59 -27.62 5.63
C PRO A 14 -42.89 -28.17 7.04
N ILE A 15 -42.29 -27.57 8.07
CA ILE A 15 -42.63 -27.83 9.48
C ILE A 15 -43.49 -26.67 10.01
N LYS A 16 -44.73 -26.98 10.36
CA LYS A 16 -45.70 -26.12 11.06
C LYS A 16 -45.36 -26.06 12.55
N PHE A 17 -45.43 -24.87 13.16
CA PHE A 17 -45.51 -24.71 14.62
C PHE A 17 -46.94 -24.39 15.05
N ASP A 18 -47.41 -25.18 16.00
CA ASP A 18 -48.77 -25.26 16.52
C ASP A 18 -49.10 -24.09 17.48
N ARG A 19 -50.37 -23.66 17.49
CA ARG A 19 -50.92 -22.59 18.34
C ARG A 19 -52.08 -23.15 19.16
N ASN A 20 -52.09 -22.74 20.44
CA ASN A 20 -53.17 -22.69 21.43
C ASN A 20 -53.34 -23.87 22.41
N SER A 21 -53.32 -23.56 23.71
CA SER A 21 -54.53 -23.37 24.55
C SER A 21 -54.15 -22.85 25.99
N PRO A 22 -55.07 -22.54 26.93
CA PRO A 22 -55.32 -21.13 27.29
C PRO A 22 -55.43 -20.79 28.81
N ARG A 23 -55.62 -19.48 29.06
CA ARG A 23 -56.32 -18.81 30.21
C ARG A 23 -55.71 -18.86 31.62
N LYS A 24 -55.44 -17.67 32.18
CA LYS A 24 -56.34 -16.99 33.14
C LYS A 24 -55.97 -15.51 33.34
N THR A 25 -57.01 -14.69 33.40
CA THR A 25 -57.02 -13.23 33.58
C THR A 25 -57.14 -12.85 35.07
N LYS A 26 -56.58 -11.70 35.44
CA LYS A 26 -57.22 -10.73 36.36
C LYS A 26 -56.61 -9.33 36.19
N THR A 27 -57.50 -8.38 35.99
CA THR A 27 -57.32 -6.94 35.82
C THR A 27 -57.40 -6.22 37.18
N SER A 28 -56.65 -5.11 37.37
CA SER A 28 -57.20 -3.75 37.60
C SER A 28 -56.19 -2.74 38.19
N LYS A 29 -56.12 -1.56 37.53
CA LYS A 29 -56.08 -0.16 38.04
C LYS A 29 -54.88 0.30 38.92
N ILE A 30 -54.35 1.53 38.92
CA ILE A 30 -54.31 2.77 38.11
C ILE A 30 -53.35 3.73 38.90
N PHE A 31 -52.50 4.50 38.19
CA PHE A 31 -51.77 5.74 38.60
C PHE A 31 -50.83 5.78 39.83
N ALA A 32 -49.54 6.10 39.59
CA ALA A 32 -48.90 7.38 39.96
C ALA A 32 -47.35 7.33 39.89
N LYS A 33 -46.77 8.27 39.13
CA LYS A 33 -45.48 8.99 39.27
C LYS A 33 -44.19 8.24 39.70
N LEU A 34 -43.18 8.34 38.81
CA LEU A 34 -41.70 8.34 39.02
C LEU A 34 -41.25 8.97 40.37
N PRO A 35 -40.01 8.77 40.90
CA PRO A 35 -38.78 8.26 40.23
C PRO A 35 -37.76 7.50 41.13
N ILE A 36 -37.43 6.22 40.90
CA ILE A 36 -36.19 5.64 41.46
C ILE A 36 -35.63 4.59 40.50
N ARG A 37 -34.61 4.96 39.70
CA ARG A 37 -33.64 4.01 39.13
C ARG A 37 -32.35 4.73 38.76
N LEU A 38 -31.60 5.13 39.79
CA LEU A 38 -30.21 5.60 39.68
C LEU A 38 -29.23 4.75 40.51
N GLN A 39 -29.63 3.55 40.97
CA GLN A 39 -28.76 2.66 41.75
C GLN A 39 -28.73 1.19 41.29
N GLN A 40 -29.29 0.85 40.12
CA GLN A 40 -29.20 -0.52 39.54
C GLN A 40 -28.38 -0.61 38.23
N LEU A 41 -27.64 0.44 37.87
CA LEU A 41 -26.74 0.42 36.70
C LEU A 41 -25.25 0.26 37.05
N ALA A 42 -24.91 0.05 38.32
CA ALA A 42 -23.52 -0.03 38.78
C ALA A 42 -22.97 -1.47 38.94
N SER A 43 -23.75 -2.52 38.65
CA SER A 43 -23.31 -3.92 38.88
C SER A 43 -23.34 -4.84 37.64
N LEU A 44 -23.49 -4.30 36.43
CA LEU A 44 -23.47 -5.08 35.18
C LEU A 44 -22.38 -4.64 34.18
N SER A 45 -21.35 -3.90 34.61
CA SER A 45 -20.32 -3.33 33.71
C SER A 45 -18.92 -3.97 33.78
N GLN A 46 -18.78 -5.19 34.32
CA GLN A 46 -17.46 -5.85 34.45
C GLN A 46 -17.16 -7.00 33.48
N THR A 47 -18.05 -7.35 32.57
CA THR A 47 -17.76 -8.34 31.51
C THR A 47 -18.22 -7.80 30.17
N ASP A 48 -17.41 -6.91 29.59
CA ASP A 48 -17.29 -6.67 28.14
C ASP A 48 -16.39 -5.44 27.93
N LYS A 49 -15.08 -5.65 28.05
CA LYS A 49 -14.05 -4.71 27.60
C LYS A 49 -13.13 -5.40 26.61
N GLN A 50 -13.59 -5.53 25.38
CA GLN A 50 -12.71 -5.58 24.21
C GLN A 50 -13.24 -4.59 23.16
N PRO A 51 -12.52 -3.49 22.89
CA PRO A 51 -12.74 -2.70 21.70
C PRO A 51 -11.61 -2.87 20.67
N LEU A 52 -12.01 -3.08 19.40
CA LEU A 52 -11.42 -2.51 18.18
C LEU A 52 -9.96 -2.88 17.82
N GLN A 53 -9.78 -3.91 16.97
CA GLN A 53 -8.48 -4.31 16.40
C GLN A 53 -8.29 -4.12 14.88
N ILE A 54 -9.23 -3.53 14.14
CA ILE A 54 -9.12 -3.54 12.65
C ILE A 54 -8.49 -2.27 12.04
N PHE A 55 -8.53 -1.09 12.67
CA PHE A 55 -7.92 0.14 12.08
C PHE A 55 -7.26 1.12 13.06
N ARG A 56 -6.59 0.62 14.10
CA ARG A 56 -5.59 1.42 14.84
C ARG A 56 -4.19 0.90 14.56
N ASN A 57 -3.29 1.81 14.20
CA ASN A 57 -1.88 1.68 14.55
C ASN A 57 -1.77 2.09 16.04
N PRO A 58 -1.70 1.15 17.00
CA PRO A 58 -1.74 1.47 18.41
C PRO A 58 -0.31 1.45 18.95
N PHE A 59 0.52 2.41 18.54
CA PHE A 59 1.84 2.64 19.14
C PHE A 59 2.11 4.15 19.24
N LEU A 60 1.20 4.86 19.91
CA LEU A 60 1.42 6.20 20.44
C LEU A 60 0.65 6.31 21.75
N LYS A 61 1.18 5.68 22.81
CA LYS A 61 0.96 6.00 24.24
C LYS A 61 1.83 5.09 25.10
N ASP A 62 2.96 5.64 25.51
CA ASP A 62 3.55 5.57 26.87
C ASP A 62 5.03 5.97 26.77
N PHE A 63 5.27 7.28 26.70
CA PHE A 63 6.55 7.87 27.01
C PHE A 63 6.29 9.02 28.00
N SER A 64 6.23 8.68 29.28
CA SER A 64 6.66 9.57 30.35
C SER A 64 6.91 8.72 31.60
N LYS A 65 8.04 9.01 32.26
CA LYS A 65 8.54 8.45 33.53
C LYS A 65 9.36 7.17 33.39
N ASP A 66 10.68 7.35 33.28
CA ASP A 66 11.58 7.14 34.41
C ASP A 66 12.98 7.61 34.02
N GLU A 67 13.35 8.79 34.51
CA GLU A 67 14.69 9.36 34.37
C GLU A 67 15.16 9.72 35.78
N GLN A 68 15.81 8.77 36.43
CA GLN A 68 16.71 9.02 37.56
C GLN A 68 17.76 7.91 37.60
N VAL A 69 18.92 8.14 36.97
CA VAL A 69 20.15 7.47 37.35
C VAL A 69 21.19 8.55 37.63
N ARG A 70 21.78 8.42 38.81
CA ARG A 70 22.62 9.37 39.52
C ARG A 70 23.98 9.52 38.83
N ASP A 71 24.41 10.76 38.68
CA ASP A 71 25.82 11.14 38.55
C ASP A 71 26.61 10.66 39.77
N ARG A 72 27.68 9.90 39.53
CA ARG A 72 28.86 9.86 40.40
C ARG A 72 30.10 9.82 39.53
N SER A 73 30.96 10.78 39.78
CA SER A 73 32.26 11.00 39.19
C SER A 73 33.30 9.97 39.64
N ASP A 74 34.38 9.94 38.84
CA ASP A 74 35.74 9.50 39.14
C ASP A 74 36.00 7.98 39.23
N THR A 75 36.72 7.46 38.23
CA THR A 75 38.14 7.09 38.39
C THR A 75 38.79 6.81 37.03
N ASP A 76 39.97 7.40 36.85
CA ASP A 76 41.00 7.11 35.85
C ASP A 76 41.27 5.61 35.69
N SER A 77 41.33 5.13 34.45
CA SER A 77 42.28 4.09 34.03
C SER A 77 42.41 4.09 32.51
N THR A 78 43.63 4.36 32.08
CA THR A 78 44.14 4.29 30.72
C THR A 78 44.34 2.83 30.32
N GLU A 79 43.59 2.34 29.33
CA GLU A 79 43.93 1.11 28.60
C GLU A 79 43.85 1.37 27.09
N GLU A 80 44.91 0.93 26.43
CA GLU A 80 45.24 1.13 25.03
C GLU A 80 44.21 0.44 24.11
N ASN A 81 43.61 1.21 23.19
CA ASN A 81 42.76 0.67 22.14
C ASN A 81 43.62 0.21 20.97
N GLU A 82 43.74 -1.11 20.77
CA GLU A 82 44.13 -1.69 19.49
C GLU A 82 43.06 -1.36 18.43
N GLU A 83 43.45 -0.60 17.41
CA GLU A 83 42.60 -0.28 16.26
C GLU A 83 42.32 -1.54 15.42
N ILE A 84 41.06 -1.96 15.41
CA ILE A 84 40.53 -2.89 14.41
C ILE A 84 40.50 -2.14 13.07
N PRO A 85 41.18 -2.63 12.00
CA PRO A 85 41.25 -1.88 10.76
C PRO A 85 39.87 -1.81 10.09
N LYS A 86 39.37 -0.58 9.91
CA LYS A 86 38.23 -0.28 9.04
C LYS A 86 38.59 -0.74 7.62
N SER A 87 37.93 -1.78 7.14
CA SER A 87 38.03 -2.18 5.74
C SER A 87 37.45 -1.05 4.88
N GLU A 88 38.30 -0.32 4.17
CA GLU A 88 37.87 0.61 3.13
C GLU A 88 37.06 -0.16 2.07
N PRO A 89 35.91 0.36 1.61
CA PRO A 89 35.18 -0.26 0.52
C PRO A 89 36.06 -0.18 -0.74
N LYS A 90 36.34 -1.34 -1.34
CA LYS A 90 37.02 -1.44 -2.63
C LYS A 90 36.30 -0.53 -3.64
N LYS A 91 37.00 0.48 -4.15
CA LYS A 91 36.54 1.32 -5.27
C LYS A 91 36.41 0.45 -6.52
N VAL A 92 35.23 -0.11 -6.75
CA VAL A 92 34.82 -0.56 -8.08
C VAL A 92 34.43 0.71 -8.82
N ASN A 93 35.17 1.05 -9.88
CA ASN A 93 34.85 2.15 -10.79
C ASN A 93 33.61 1.77 -11.61
N GLU A 94 32.43 1.81 -11.00
CA GLU A 94 31.16 1.66 -11.70
C GLU A 94 30.78 3.02 -12.30
N LYS A 95 30.42 3.03 -13.59
CA LYS A 95 29.93 4.24 -14.26
C LYS A 95 28.64 4.69 -13.55
N PRO A 96 28.43 6.02 -13.35
CA PRO A 96 27.16 6.51 -12.83
C PRO A 96 26.00 6.06 -13.73
N ASP A 97 24.88 5.69 -13.12
CA ASP A 97 23.66 5.30 -13.84
C ASP A 97 22.73 6.52 -14.02
N VAL A 98 21.51 6.26 -14.51
CA VAL A 98 20.48 7.29 -14.70
C VAL A 98 20.11 8.00 -13.41
N ASN A 99 20.35 7.37 -12.27
CA ASN A 99 20.16 7.90 -10.93
C ASN A 99 21.45 8.52 -10.35
N GLY A 100 22.51 8.68 -11.14
CA GLY A 100 23.79 9.24 -10.70
C GLY A 100 24.74 8.19 -10.10
N ASN A 101 25.58 8.59 -9.16
CA ASN A 101 26.51 7.67 -8.50
C ASN A 101 25.75 6.81 -7.48
N ILE A 102 25.96 5.49 -7.51
CA ILE A 102 25.37 4.51 -6.58
C ILE A 102 25.67 4.85 -5.11
N PHE A 103 26.80 5.51 -4.85
CA PHE A 103 27.19 5.94 -3.51
C PHE A 103 26.64 7.31 -3.09
N GLU A 104 26.06 8.09 -4.03
CA GLU A 104 25.54 9.44 -3.80
C GLU A 104 24.10 9.56 -4.32
N ARG A 105 23.23 8.71 -3.76
CA ARG A 105 21.79 8.69 -4.06
C ARG A 105 21.04 9.87 -3.42
N SER A 106 19.93 10.29 -4.02
CA SER A 106 19.13 11.39 -3.45
C SER A 106 18.56 10.96 -2.09
N PRO A 107 18.75 11.77 -1.03
CA PRO A 107 18.28 11.41 0.30
C PRO A 107 16.76 11.42 0.38
N ASN A 108 16.21 10.69 1.35
CA ASN A 108 14.79 10.81 1.68
C ASN A 108 14.56 12.12 2.45
N GLU A 109 13.66 12.97 1.95
CA GLU A 109 13.28 14.21 2.62
C GLU A 109 11.88 14.12 3.23
N PHE A 110 11.78 14.55 4.49
CA PHE A 110 10.52 14.62 5.24
C PHE A 110 10.46 15.96 5.97
N GLU A 111 10.14 17.04 5.25
CA GLU A 111 9.98 18.35 5.88
C GLU A 111 8.79 18.32 6.85
N GLU A 112 9.06 18.52 8.13
CA GLU A 112 8.01 18.58 9.13
C GLU A 112 7.15 19.83 8.98
N CYS A 113 5.84 19.66 9.08
CA CYS A 113 4.93 20.79 9.15
C CYS A 113 5.05 21.56 10.47
N ASN A 114 4.79 22.87 10.40
CA ASN A 114 4.69 23.73 11.58
C ASN A 114 3.65 23.16 12.58
N LYS A 115 3.98 23.17 13.88
CA LYS A 115 3.09 22.74 14.97
C LYS A 115 1.72 23.41 14.91
N LEU A 116 1.65 24.69 14.54
CA LEU A 116 0.38 25.43 14.41
C LEU A 116 -0.49 24.87 13.26
N LEU A 117 0.14 24.49 12.14
CA LEU A 117 -0.55 23.85 11.01
C LEU A 117 -1.11 22.50 11.45
N ARG A 118 -0.30 21.69 12.13
CA ARG A 118 -0.72 20.38 12.68
C ARG A 118 -1.93 20.53 13.62
N LEU A 119 -1.89 21.50 14.54
CA LEU A 119 -3.01 21.80 15.43
C LEU A 119 -4.27 22.24 14.67
N SER A 120 -4.11 23.09 13.66
CA SER A 120 -5.21 23.54 12.80
C SER A 120 -5.87 22.38 12.04
N VAL A 121 -5.08 21.40 11.59
CA VAL A 121 -5.59 20.21 10.91
C VAL A 121 -6.39 19.33 11.88
N TYR A 122 -5.89 19.10 13.10
CA TYR A 122 -6.65 18.39 14.12
C TYR A 122 -7.94 19.11 14.49
N PHE A 123 -7.91 20.43 14.59
CA PHE A 123 -9.11 21.23 14.80
C PHE A 123 -10.12 21.08 13.65
N ALA A 124 -9.66 21.09 12.40
CA ALA A 124 -10.52 20.84 11.24
C ALA A 124 -11.18 19.45 11.28
N TRP A 125 -10.42 18.42 11.66
CA TRP A 125 -10.96 17.07 11.90
C TRP A 125 -11.98 17.04 13.04
N PHE A 126 -11.70 17.72 14.15
CA PHE A 126 -12.62 17.83 15.28
C PHE A 126 -13.95 18.45 14.83
N VAL A 127 -13.91 19.58 14.13
CA VAL A 127 -15.11 20.24 13.59
C VAL A 127 -15.87 19.31 12.64
N LEU A 128 -15.17 18.63 11.73
CA LEU A 128 -15.76 17.67 10.80
C LEU A 128 -16.51 16.55 11.54
N LEU A 129 -15.90 16.00 12.59
CA LEU A 129 -16.50 14.93 13.39
C LEU A 129 -17.68 15.43 14.23
N VAL A 130 -17.57 16.60 14.86
CA VAL A 130 -18.70 17.23 15.57
C VAL A 130 -19.90 17.41 14.64
N MET A 131 -19.67 17.95 13.44
CA MET A 131 -20.73 18.10 12.44
C MET A 131 -21.30 16.75 11.99
N ALA A 132 -20.47 15.72 11.85
CA ALA A 132 -20.94 14.36 11.55
C ALA A 132 -21.86 13.83 12.66
N TYR A 133 -21.51 14.01 13.94
CA TYR A 133 -22.34 13.58 15.07
C TYR A 133 -23.65 14.38 15.19
N ILE A 134 -23.61 15.69 14.96
CA ILE A 134 -24.83 16.52 14.91
C ILE A 134 -25.76 15.99 13.81
N ARG A 135 -25.20 15.67 12.64
CA ARG A 135 -25.98 15.14 11.51
C ARG A 135 -26.60 13.78 11.81
N GLU A 136 -25.88 12.89 12.50
CA GLU A 136 -26.42 11.62 12.97
C GLU A 136 -27.53 11.80 14.00
N PHE A 137 -27.42 12.79 14.89
CA PHE A 137 -28.49 13.16 15.81
C PHE A 137 -29.73 13.63 15.04
N LEU A 138 -29.59 14.54 14.07
CA LEU A 138 -30.70 15.01 13.24
C LEU A 138 -31.41 13.87 12.49
N ARG A 139 -30.65 12.87 11.99
CA ARG A 139 -31.23 11.67 11.37
C ARG A 139 -32.01 10.81 12.36
N ARG A 140 -31.49 10.60 13.56
CA ARG A 140 -32.17 9.84 14.62
C ARG A 140 -33.43 10.53 15.11
N SER A 141 -33.43 11.86 15.14
CA SER A 141 -34.58 12.69 15.50
C SER A 141 -35.58 12.89 14.35
N GLY A 142 -35.32 12.34 13.16
CA GLY A 142 -36.23 12.41 12.00
C GLY A 142 -36.17 13.72 11.20
N PHE A 143 -35.26 14.64 11.52
CA PHE A 143 -35.08 15.90 10.79
C PHE A 143 -34.35 15.74 9.46
N GLU A 144 -33.51 14.70 9.32
CA GLU A 144 -32.84 14.38 8.06
C GLU A 144 -33.11 12.92 7.67
N LYS A 145 -33.44 12.69 6.40
CA LYS A 145 -33.58 11.34 5.87
C LYS A 145 -32.21 10.64 5.81
N ASN A 146 -32.07 9.50 6.47
CA ASN A 146 -30.93 8.62 6.26
C ASN A 146 -31.09 7.88 4.93
N LYS A 147 -30.16 8.08 4.00
CA LYS A 147 -30.12 7.41 2.69
C LYS A 147 -29.32 6.10 2.72
N ALA A 148 -28.62 5.81 3.81
CA ALA A 148 -27.91 4.56 3.96
C ALA A 148 -28.90 3.39 4.02
N ALA A 149 -28.47 2.24 3.53
CA ALA A 149 -29.16 0.99 3.79
C ALA A 149 -29.30 0.81 5.31
N ALA A 150 -30.53 0.60 5.76
CA ALA A 150 -30.83 0.28 7.15
C ALA A 150 -31.04 -1.23 7.26
N GLU A 151 -30.61 -1.80 8.37
CA GLU A 151 -30.96 -3.17 8.72
C GLU A 151 -32.48 -3.30 8.83
N LEU A 152 -33.01 -4.43 8.38
CA LEU A 152 -34.42 -4.72 8.56
C LEU A 152 -34.73 -4.83 10.05
N GLU A 153 -35.96 -4.53 10.47
CA GLU A 153 -36.36 -4.56 11.88
C GLU A 153 -36.00 -5.90 12.56
N LYS A 154 -36.20 -7.01 11.82
CA LYS A 154 -35.87 -8.37 12.26
C LYS A 154 -34.37 -8.64 12.47
N GLN A 155 -33.49 -7.76 12.00
CA GLN A 155 -32.02 -7.89 12.06
C GLN A 155 -31.39 -6.98 13.11
N LYS A 156 -32.15 -6.09 13.78
CA LYS A 156 -31.60 -5.12 14.75
C LYS A 156 -30.87 -5.74 15.95
N HIS A 157 -31.11 -7.01 16.24
CA HIS A 157 -30.44 -7.76 17.31
C HIS A 157 -29.17 -8.47 16.86
N PHE A 158 -28.83 -8.40 15.57
CA PHE A 158 -27.62 -9.02 15.06
C PHE A 158 -26.42 -8.18 15.44
N VAL A 159 -25.26 -8.83 15.56
CA VAL A 159 -24.00 -8.12 15.79
C VAL A 159 -23.73 -7.24 14.57
N PRO A 160 -23.52 -5.92 14.75
CA PRO A 160 -23.24 -5.02 13.63
C PRO A 160 -22.00 -5.48 12.87
N LEU A 161 -22.09 -5.51 11.54
CA LEU A 161 -20.97 -5.88 10.67
C LEU A 161 -19.87 -4.81 10.63
N PHE A 162 -20.22 -3.56 10.94
CA PHE A 162 -19.30 -2.41 10.91
C PHE A 162 -19.19 -1.77 12.28
N SER A 163 -18.02 -1.18 12.56
CA SER A 163 -17.90 -0.36 13.75
C SER A 163 -18.77 0.90 13.65
N SER A 164 -19.24 1.38 14.81
CA SER A 164 -20.06 2.59 14.88
C SER A 164 -19.34 3.81 14.31
N PHE A 165 -18.02 3.93 14.52
CA PHE A 165 -17.23 5.02 13.98
C PHE A 165 -17.09 4.96 12.45
N GLU A 166 -16.75 3.81 11.87
CA GLU A 166 -16.65 3.67 10.41
C GLU A 166 -17.96 4.01 9.72
N ALA A 167 -19.09 3.59 10.30
CA ALA A 167 -20.40 3.88 9.78
C ALA A 167 -20.70 5.40 9.77
N ILE A 168 -20.31 6.11 10.84
CA ILE A 168 -20.45 7.58 10.93
C ILE A 168 -19.51 8.27 9.94
N TYR A 169 -18.25 7.85 9.89
CA TYR A 169 -17.25 8.40 8.98
C TYR A 169 -17.66 8.22 7.52
N ALA A 170 -18.09 7.00 7.14
CA ALA A 170 -18.51 6.68 5.80
C ALA A 170 -19.68 7.58 5.35
N ARG A 171 -20.75 7.66 6.16
CA ARG A 171 -21.96 8.43 5.83
C ARG A 171 -21.75 9.94 5.76
N ASN A 172 -20.90 10.48 6.62
CA ASN A 172 -20.82 11.93 6.83
C ASN A 172 -19.56 12.57 6.26
N CYS A 173 -18.48 11.81 6.12
CA CYS A 173 -17.21 12.29 5.61
C CYS A 173 -16.94 11.72 4.21
N TYR A 174 -16.79 10.40 4.08
CA TYR A 174 -16.37 9.76 2.84
C TYR A 174 -17.35 9.97 1.69
N ILE A 175 -18.66 9.74 1.91
CA ILE A 175 -19.68 9.89 0.86
C ILE A 175 -19.63 11.29 0.24
N ARG A 176 -19.33 12.35 1.01
CA ARG A 176 -19.33 13.75 0.54
C ARG A 176 -18.25 14.08 -0.50
N VAL A 177 -17.27 13.22 -0.65
CA VAL A 177 -16.11 13.37 -1.54
C VAL A 177 -15.91 12.15 -2.42
N ARG A 178 -16.88 11.23 -2.44
CA ARG A 178 -16.86 9.99 -3.22
C ARG A 178 -16.75 10.22 -4.73
N ASP A 179 -17.21 11.38 -5.20
CA ASP A 179 -17.04 11.82 -6.59
C ASP A 179 -15.57 11.94 -7.01
N VAL A 180 -14.68 12.20 -6.05
CA VAL A 180 -13.23 12.27 -6.24
C VAL A 180 -12.58 10.90 -6.10
N PHE A 181 -12.94 10.13 -5.07
CA PHE A 181 -12.28 8.85 -4.77
C PHE A 181 -12.66 7.70 -5.71
N GLU A 182 -13.91 7.63 -6.17
CA GLU A 182 -14.42 6.44 -6.89
C GLU A 182 -14.59 6.68 -8.39
N ARG A 183 -13.69 7.43 -9.04
CA ARG A 183 -13.86 7.79 -10.45
C ARG A 183 -13.64 6.58 -11.35
N PRO A 184 -14.65 6.16 -12.13
CA PRO A 184 -14.47 5.06 -13.07
C PRO A 184 -13.66 5.53 -14.29
N ILE A 185 -12.75 4.68 -14.75
CA ILE A 185 -12.02 4.88 -16.01
C ILE A 185 -12.73 4.11 -17.13
N GLY A 186 -12.64 4.62 -18.35
CA GLY A 186 -13.21 4.05 -19.57
C GLY A 186 -12.18 3.72 -20.65
N SER A 187 -10.89 3.83 -20.34
CA SER A 187 -9.78 3.47 -21.24
C SER A 187 -8.63 2.83 -20.47
N VAL A 188 -7.62 2.33 -21.20
CA VAL A 188 -6.33 1.96 -20.61
C VAL A 188 -5.70 3.15 -19.87
N PRO A 189 -5.04 2.94 -18.72
CA PRO A 189 -4.43 4.00 -17.93
C PRO A 189 -3.01 4.35 -18.44
N GLY A 190 -2.92 4.83 -19.67
CA GLY A 190 -1.69 5.30 -20.33
C GLY A 190 -1.22 6.68 -19.82
N ALA A 191 -0.50 7.44 -20.65
CA ALA A 191 -0.14 8.84 -20.35
C ALA A 191 -1.38 9.73 -20.16
N THR A 192 -2.46 9.40 -20.86
CA THR A 192 -3.81 9.94 -20.65
C THR A 192 -4.76 8.81 -20.27
N VAL A 193 -5.90 9.18 -19.69
CA VAL A 193 -6.98 8.23 -19.38
C VAL A 193 -8.33 8.91 -19.60
N LYS A 194 -9.31 8.17 -20.12
CA LYS A 194 -10.70 8.61 -20.21
C LYS A 194 -11.42 8.27 -18.92
N LEU A 195 -11.98 9.28 -18.26
CA LEU A 195 -12.84 9.13 -17.10
C LEU A 195 -14.30 9.07 -17.56
N ILE A 196 -15.08 8.16 -16.98
CA ILE A 196 -16.52 8.09 -17.26
C ILE A 196 -17.20 9.22 -16.50
N ASP A 197 -17.86 10.11 -17.23
CA ASP A 197 -18.53 11.26 -16.66
C ASP A 197 -19.79 10.83 -15.89
N ARG A 198 -19.99 11.47 -14.74
CA ARG A 198 -21.11 11.19 -13.85
C ARG A 198 -21.57 12.44 -13.14
N ILE A 199 -22.87 12.53 -12.90
CA ILE A 199 -23.49 13.59 -12.11
C ILE A 199 -24.09 13.01 -10.84
N THR A 200 -24.16 13.83 -9.80
CA THR A 200 -24.85 13.51 -8.56
C THR A 200 -25.67 14.71 -8.11
N ASN A 201 -26.96 14.48 -7.88
CA ASN A 201 -27.90 15.52 -7.44
C ASN A 201 -28.24 15.38 -5.95
N ASP A 202 -27.55 14.48 -5.26
CA ASP A 202 -27.99 13.98 -3.97
C ASP A 202 -26.84 13.92 -2.96
N TYR A 203 -25.78 14.68 -3.25
CA TYR A 203 -24.51 14.79 -2.53
C TYR A 203 -23.70 13.50 -2.51
N CYS A 204 -23.44 12.97 -3.70
CA CYS A 204 -22.59 11.79 -3.94
C CYS A 204 -23.14 10.50 -3.33
N TRP A 205 -24.43 10.42 -2.95
CA TRP A 205 -25.05 9.18 -2.49
C TRP A 205 -25.38 8.24 -3.63
N THR A 206 -25.75 8.81 -4.78
CA THR A 206 -25.95 8.11 -6.04
C THR A 206 -25.26 8.89 -7.17
N PHE A 207 -24.91 8.16 -8.22
CA PHE A 207 -24.33 8.71 -9.44
C PHE A 207 -25.15 8.26 -10.65
N GLN A 208 -25.37 9.17 -11.59
CA GLN A 208 -25.93 8.88 -12.90
C GLN A 208 -24.83 9.08 -13.93
N PHE A 209 -24.59 8.07 -14.76
CA PHE A 209 -23.68 8.19 -15.90
C PHE A 209 -24.30 9.07 -16.97
N THR A 210 -23.54 10.00 -17.52
CA THR A 210 -24.01 10.92 -18.56
C THR A 210 -23.94 10.31 -19.96
N GLY A 211 -23.27 9.17 -20.11
CA GLY A 211 -22.93 8.58 -21.41
C GLY A 211 -21.71 9.23 -22.08
N THR A 212 -21.10 10.24 -21.47
CA THR A 212 -19.90 10.92 -21.98
C THR A 212 -18.65 10.48 -21.22
N GLN A 213 -17.48 10.80 -21.79
CA GLN A 213 -16.19 10.58 -21.16
C GLN A 213 -15.31 11.82 -21.28
N THR A 214 -14.53 12.08 -20.25
CA THR A 214 -13.54 13.15 -20.23
C THR A 214 -12.13 12.56 -20.26
N GLU A 215 -11.36 12.88 -21.30
CA GLU A 215 -9.92 12.57 -21.34
C GLU A 215 -9.13 13.52 -20.44
N VAL A 216 -8.20 12.97 -19.67
CA VAL A 216 -7.32 13.72 -18.76
C VAL A 216 -5.87 13.23 -18.86
N ILE A 217 -4.92 14.11 -18.54
CA ILE A 217 -3.53 13.71 -18.27
C ILE A 217 -3.54 12.83 -17.02
N ASN A 218 -3.03 11.61 -17.14
CA ASN A 218 -3.04 10.64 -16.06
C ASN A 218 -1.75 10.73 -15.25
N VAL A 219 -1.83 11.23 -14.02
CA VAL A 219 -0.71 11.27 -13.07
C VAL A 219 -1.05 10.49 -11.79
N GLY A 220 -2.00 9.57 -11.88
CA GLY A 220 -2.53 8.80 -10.75
C GLY A 220 -2.35 7.29 -10.84
N SER A 221 -1.98 6.75 -12.00
CA SER A 221 -1.71 5.31 -12.17
C SER A 221 -0.26 4.96 -11.88
N TYR A 222 -0.02 3.70 -11.51
CA TYR A 222 1.33 3.15 -11.32
C TYR A 222 1.94 2.60 -12.62
N ASN A 223 1.57 3.16 -13.77
CA ASN A 223 2.06 2.74 -15.09
C ASN A 223 3.46 3.36 -15.36
N TYR A 224 4.44 2.99 -14.54
CA TYR A 224 5.75 3.64 -14.48
C TYR A 224 6.50 3.63 -15.82
N LEU A 225 6.56 2.48 -16.50
CA LEU A 225 7.25 2.38 -17.79
C LEU A 225 6.33 2.60 -18.99
N GLY A 226 5.03 2.81 -18.77
CA GLY A 226 4.10 3.09 -19.86
C GLY A 226 3.71 1.87 -20.70
N PHE A 227 3.74 0.65 -20.15
CA PHE A 227 3.36 -0.58 -20.87
C PHE A 227 1.85 -0.88 -20.83
N ALA A 228 1.07 -0.16 -20.02
CA ALA A 228 -0.39 -0.29 -20.04
C ALA A 228 -1.00 0.46 -21.24
N GLU A 229 -1.00 -0.20 -22.40
CA GLU A 229 -1.45 0.33 -23.69
C GLU A 229 -2.44 -0.65 -24.36
N ALA A 230 -3.32 -0.14 -25.23
CA ALA A 230 -4.33 -0.94 -25.93
C ALA A 230 -3.81 -1.55 -27.26
N SER A 231 -2.60 -1.18 -27.67
CA SER A 231 -1.96 -1.57 -28.93
C SER A 231 -0.45 -1.62 -28.74
N GLY A 232 0.24 -2.32 -29.63
CA GLY A 232 1.70 -2.42 -29.62
C GLY A 232 2.18 -3.78 -29.13
N PRO A 233 3.51 -4.00 -29.09
CA PRO A 233 4.08 -5.34 -28.97
C PRO A 233 3.55 -6.18 -27.81
N CYS A 234 3.30 -5.57 -26.65
CA CYS A 234 2.76 -6.29 -25.50
C CYS A 234 1.28 -6.69 -25.70
N ALA A 235 0.44 -5.75 -26.15
CA ALA A 235 -0.98 -5.99 -26.39
C ALA A 235 -1.21 -7.00 -27.53
N ASP A 236 -0.45 -6.88 -28.62
CA ASP A 236 -0.55 -7.74 -29.80
C ASP A 236 -0.15 -9.19 -29.45
N GLN A 237 0.91 -9.37 -28.66
CA GLN A 237 1.33 -10.69 -28.16
C GLN A 237 0.32 -11.27 -27.16
N ALA A 238 -0.21 -10.45 -26.26
CA ALA A 238 -1.26 -10.90 -25.33
C ALA A 238 -2.51 -11.36 -26.07
N SER A 239 -2.93 -10.65 -27.12
CA SER A 239 -4.04 -11.06 -27.99
C SER A 239 -3.73 -12.40 -28.68
N SER A 240 -2.53 -12.54 -29.24
CA SER A 240 -2.10 -13.79 -29.90
C SER A 240 -2.06 -14.99 -28.94
N ALA A 241 -1.77 -14.76 -27.66
CA ALA A 241 -1.81 -15.80 -26.64
C ALA A 241 -3.25 -16.28 -26.36
N ILE A 242 -4.27 -15.42 -26.52
CA ILE A 242 -5.67 -15.83 -26.41
C ILE A 242 -6.01 -16.84 -27.51
N ASP A 243 -5.63 -16.54 -28.76
CA ASP A 243 -5.94 -17.39 -29.91
C ASP A 243 -5.25 -18.77 -29.82
N SER A 244 -4.05 -18.81 -29.25
CA SER A 244 -3.23 -20.04 -29.17
C SER A 244 -3.40 -20.84 -27.88
N GLN A 245 -3.73 -20.20 -26.75
CA GLN A 245 -3.73 -20.84 -25.42
C GLN A 245 -5.03 -20.63 -24.63
N GLY A 246 -5.95 -19.80 -25.13
CA GLY A 246 -7.17 -19.43 -24.42
C GLY A 246 -6.95 -18.48 -23.24
N LEU A 247 -8.01 -18.26 -22.46
CA LEU A 247 -8.02 -17.28 -21.37
C LEU A 247 -7.50 -17.82 -20.03
N SER A 248 -7.64 -19.11 -19.78
CA SER A 248 -7.34 -19.74 -18.50
C SER A 248 -7.07 -21.22 -18.67
N VAL A 249 -6.22 -21.75 -17.79
CA VAL A 249 -5.90 -23.18 -17.71
C VAL A 249 -6.99 -23.96 -16.94
N CYS A 250 -7.82 -23.26 -16.15
CA CYS A 250 -8.92 -23.85 -15.37
C CYS A 250 -8.49 -24.97 -14.40
N GLY A 251 -7.22 -24.99 -13.98
CA GLY A 251 -6.66 -25.91 -12.99
C GLY A 251 -5.57 -25.23 -12.16
N THR A 252 -5.32 -25.73 -10.96
CA THR A 252 -4.33 -25.16 -10.03
C THR A 252 -2.92 -25.58 -10.43
N VAL A 253 -1.89 -24.83 -10.02
CA VAL A 253 -0.48 -25.14 -10.36
C VAL A 253 -0.06 -26.53 -9.87
N HIS A 254 -0.63 -26.99 -8.76
CA HIS A 254 -0.33 -28.31 -8.18
C HIS A 254 -1.00 -29.49 -8.90
N GLU A 255 -2.00 -29.23 -9.71
CA GLU A 255 -2.70 -30.26 -10.47
C GLU A 255 -2.25 -30.21 -11.93
N THR A 256 -3.10 -29.73 -12.82
CA THR A 256 -2.86 -29.65 -14.27
C THR A 256 -2.58 -28.21 -14.74
N GLY A 257 -2.52 -27.24 -13.82
CA GLY A 257 -2.43 -25.82 -14.11
C GLY A 257 -1.04 -25.30 -14.47
N HIS A 258 0.03 -26.08 -14.27
CA HIS A 258 1.39 -25.62 -14.55
C HIS A 258 1.71 -25.71 -16.05
N THR A 259 1.43 -24.63 -16.78
CA THR A 259 1.65 -24.55 -18.22
C THR A 259 3.08 -24.18 -18.59
N LYS A 260 3.44 -24.42 -19.85
CA LYS A 260 4.69 -23.94 -20.45
C LYS A 260 4.87 -22.43 -20.26
N THR A 261 3.81 -21.64 -20.48
CA THR A 261 3.82 -20.18 -20.33
C THR A 261 4.05 -19.74 -18.89
N GLN A 262 3.46 -20.43 -17.91
CA GLN A 262 3.74 -20.17 -16.49
C GLN A 262 5.21 -20.46 -16.16
N PHE A 263 5.76 -21.58 -16.66
CA PHE A 263 7.17 -21.93 -16.46
C PHE A 263 8.12 -20.91 -17.12
N GLU A 264 7.83 -20.49 -18.35
CA GLU A 264 8.61 -19.49 -19.08
C GLU A 264 8.59 -18.13 -18.38
N LEU A 265 7.42 -17.71 -17.87
CA LEU A 265 7.28 -16.51 -17.06
C LEU A 265 8.14 -16.58 -15.80
N GLU A 266 8.05 -17.66 -15.03
CA GLU A 266 8.81 -17.82 -13.79
C GLU A 266 10.33 -17.84 -14.04
N LYS A 267 10.78 -18.51 -15.10
CA LYS A 267 12.18 -18.51 -15.51
C LYS A 267 12.66 -17.11 -15.90
N LEU A 268 11.85 -16.38 -16.67
CA LEU A 268 12.17 -15.01 -17.07
C LEU A 268 12.27 -14.08 -15.86
N VAL A 269 11.35 -14.21 -14.90
CA VAL A 269 11.35 -13.42 -13.66
C VAL A 269 12.60 -13.72 -12.82
N ALA A 270 12.96 -14.99 -12.64
CA ALA A 270 14.18 -15.37 -11.91
C ALA A 270 15.43 -14.75 -12.53
N GLU A 271 15.53 -14.80 -13.86
CA GLU A 271 16.63 -14.18 -14.60
C GLU A 271 16.64 -12.65 -14.50
N PHE A 272 15.48 -12.01 -14.62
CA PHE A 272 15.34 -10.57 -14.50
C PHE A 272 15.83 -10.08 -13.12
N LEU A 273 15.46 -10.79 -12.06
CA LEU A 273 15.86 -10.49 -10.69
C LEU A 273 17.32 -10.87 -10.37
N GLY A 274 17.94 -11.75 -11.17
CA GLY A 274 19.28 -12.28 -10.88
C GLY A 274 19.32 -13.28 -9.74
N VAL A 275 18.23 -14.01 -9.49
CA VAL A 275 18.10 -15.04 -8.43
C VAL A 275 18.01 -16.44 -9.02
N ASP A 276 18.05 -17.46 -8.15
CA ASP A 276 18.12 -18.87 -8.57
C ASP A 276 16.79 -19.40 -9.15
N ASP A 277 15.65 -18.97 -8.60
CA ASP A 277 14.30 -19.41 -9.00
C ASP A 277 13.26 -18.34 -8.62
N ALA A 278 12.08 -18.42 -9.22
CA ALA A 278 10.94 -17.58 -8.90
C ALA A 278 9.61 -18.33 -9.04
N ILE A 279 8.58 -17.87 -8.35
CA ILE A 279 7.20 -18.35 -8.46
C ILE A 279 6.25 -17.18 -8.72
N CYS A 280 5.30 -17.36 -9.62
CA CYS A 280 4.37 -16.31 -10.05
C CYS A 280 2.92 -16.61 -9.64
N PHE A 281 2.19 -15.58 -9.21
CA PHE A 281 0.84 -15.66 -8.68
C PHE A 281 -0.11 -14.71 -9.42
N SER A 282 -1.36 -15.12 -9.60
CA SER A 282 -2.41 -14.36 -10.30
C SER A 282 -2.87 -13.09 -9.59
N MET A 283 -2.56 -12.92 -8.28
CA MET A 283 -2.95 -11.73 -7.51
C MET A 283 -1.77 -11.13 -6.72
N GLY A 284 -1.49 -9.84 -6.96
CA GLY A 284 -0.38 -9.12 -6.30
C GLY A 284 -0.56 -8.96 -4.78
N PHE A 285 -1.75 -8.58 -4.30
CA PHE A 285 -1.99 -8.43 -2.85
C PHE A 285 -1.81 -9.77 -2.10
N ALA A 286 -2.37 -10.85 -2.65
CA ALA A 286 -2.28 -12.19 -2.07
C ALA A 286 -0.85 -12.74 -2.09
N THR A 287 -0.01 -12.30 -3.03
CA THR A 287 1.42 -12.68 -3.08
C THR A 287 2.09 -12.38 -1.73
N ASN A 288 1.83 -11.21 -1.14
CA ASN A 288 2.28 -10.89 0.21
C ASN A 288 1.48 -11.63 1.29
N SER A 289 0.16 -11.44 1.31
CA SER A 289 -0.63 -11.83 2.49
C SER A 289 -0.71 -13.34 2.71
N MET A 290 -0.58 -14.14 1.65
CA MET A 290 -0.73 -15.59 1.73
C MET A 290 0.60 -16.35 1.80
N ASN A 291 1.74 -15.73 1.46
CA ASN A 291 3.03 -16.42 1.44
C ASN A 291 3.94 -16.08 2.63
N ALA A 292 3.78 -14.93 3.29
CA ALA A 292 4.50 -14.66 4.54
C ALA A 292 4.27 -15.75 5.62
N PRO A 293 3.04 -16.29 5.81
CA PRO A 293 2.79 -17.42 6.72
C PRO A 293 3.49 -18.73 6.35
N CYS A 294 3.95 -18.89 5.10
CA CYS A 294 4.70 -20.07 4.69
C CYS A 294 6.18 -20.02 5.12
N LEU A 295 6.69 -18.84 5.48
CA LEU A 295 8.11 -18.59 5.75
C LEU A 295 8.43 -18.59 7.25
N VAL A 296 7.48 -18.13 8.06
CA VAL A 296 7.62 -17.93 9.51
C VAL A 296 6.37 -18.42 10.26
N ASP A 297 6.55 -18.79 11.53
CA ASP A 297 5.49 -19.34 12.39
C ASP A 297 5.46 -18.65 13.77
N LYS A 298 4.63 -19.15 14.69
CA LYS A 298 4.51 -18.66 16.07
C LYS A 298 5.80 -18.69 16.91
N HIS A 299 6.85 -19.36 16.45
CA HIS A 299 8.16 -19.42 17.08
C HIS A 299 9.17 -18.44 16.45
N SER A 300 8.74 -17.63 15.49
CA SER A 300 9.53 -16.62 14.81
C SER A 300 9.17 -15.21 15.25
N LEU A 301 10.03 -14.26 14.88
CA LEU A 301 9.81 -12.83 15.01
C LEU A 301 9.79 -12.20 13.61
N ILE A 302 8.83 -11.30 13.38
CA ILE A 302 8.81 -10.39 12.24
C ILE A 302 9.13 -8.98 12.75
N VAL A 303 10.11 -8.33 12.12
CA VAL A 303 10.46 -6.93 12.34
C VAL A 303 10.02 -6.14 11.10
N SER A 304 8.88 -5.45 11.23
CA SER A 304 8.20 -4.76 10.13
C SER A 304 8.50 -3.26 10.16
N ASP A 305 8.76 -2.66 8.99
CA ASP A 305 8.78 -1.20 8.88
C ASP A 305 7.39 -0.62 9.24
N GLN A 306 7.39 0.58 9.82
CA GLN A 306 6.21 1.31 10.26
C GLN A 306 5.20 1.60 9.14
N TYR A 307 5.67 1.77 7.91
CA TYR A 307 4.84 2.13 6.75
C TYR A 307 4.61 0.97 5.77
N ASN A 308 4.94 -0.27 6.17
CA ASN A 308 4.67 -1.44 5.36
C ASN A 308 3.20 -1.53 4.91
N HIS A 309 3.03 -1.93 3.65
CA HIS A 309 1.75 -2.01 2.98
C HIS A 309 0.79 -2.97 3.69
N ALA A 310 -0.51 -2.70 3.58
CA ALA A 310 -1.56 -3.48 4.24
C ALA A 310 -1.49 -4.99 3.93
N SER A 311 -1.03 -5.38 2.73
CA SER A 311 -0.83 -6.79 2.37
C SER A 311 0.27 -7.47 3.18
N LEU A 312 1.38 -6.76 3.43
CA LEU A 312 2.48 -7.25 4.27
C LEU A 312 2.00 -7.37 5.71
N ILE A 313 1.31 -6.33 6.23
CA ILE A 313 0.73 -6.34 7.58
C ILE A 313 -0.23 -7.53 7.75
N LEU A 314 -1.09 -7.78 6.77
CA LEU A 314 -2.01 -8.92 6.81
C LEU A 314 -1.24 -10.25 6.83
N GLY A 315 -0.24 -10.43 5.96
CA GLY A 315 0.61 -11.62 5.95
C GLY A 315 1.35 -11.84 7.27
N CYS A 316 1.88 -10.77 7.87
CA CYS A 316 2.51 -10.81 9.19
C CYS A 316 1.53 -11.30 10.26
N ARG A 317 0.30 -10.77 10.27
CA ARG A 317 -0.74 -11.18 11.23
C ARG A 317 -1.18 -12.63 11.05
N LEU A 318 -1.34 -13.07 9.80
CA LEU A 318 -1.75 -14.45 9.48
C LEU A 318 -0.67 -15.48 9.84
N SER A 319 0.61 -15.10 9.89
CA SER A 319 1.70 -16.01 10.25
C SER A 319 1.67 -16.51 11.70
N GLY A 320 1.00 -15.78 12.59
CA GLY A 320 1.03 -16.03 14.04
C GLY A 320 2.38 -15.75 14.72
N ALA A 321 3.38 -15.25 13.99
CA ALA A 321 4.68 -14.87 14.53
C ALA A 321 4.57 -13.68 15.51
N GLY A 322 5.57 -13.53 16.38
CA GLY A 322 5.72 -12.28 17.11
C GLY A 322 5.97 -11.13 16.13
N ILE A 323 5.38 -9.96 16.35
CA ILE A 323 5.57 -8.79 15.48
C ILE A 323 6.15 -7.65 16.31
N ARG A 324 7.18 -7.00 15.77
CA ARG A 324 7.74 -5.73 16.25
C ARG A 324 7.83 -4.77 15.09
N VAL A 325 7.51 -3.50 15.36
CA VAL A 325 7.57 -2.43 14.36
C VAL A 325 8.75 -1.54 14.68
N PHE A 326 9.62 -1.30 13.69
CA PHE A 326 10.69 -0.31 13.81
C PHE A 326 10.26 1.00 13.12
N LYS A 327 10.81 2.12 13.57
CA LYS A 327 10.50 3.43 12.97
C LYS A 327 10.91 3.45 11.50
N HIS A 328 10.10 4.10 10.68
CA HIS A 328 10.28 4.11 9.23
C HIS A 328 11.71 4.47 8.80
N ASN A 329 12.37 3.56 8.08
CA ASN A 329 13.73 3.73 7.56
C ASN A 329 14.80 4.12 8.61
N ASP A 330 14.58 3.82 9.90
CA ASP A 330 15.49 4.12 11.01
C ASP A 330 16.27 2.86 11.43
N MET A 331 17.55 2.84 11.05
CA MET A 331 18.44 1.68 11.25
C MET A 331 18.82 1.48 12.73
N ASN A 332 18.84 2.55 13.53
CA ASN A 332 19.06 2.44 14.98
C ASN A 332 17.86 1.78 15.66
N SER A 333 16.65 2.14 15.24
CA SER A 333 15.42 1.50 15.72
C SER A 333 15.37 0.02 15.33
N LEU A 334 15.77 -0.32 14.10
CA LEU A 334 15.84 -1.70 13.62
C LEU A 334 16.86 -2.50 14.42
N GLU A 335 18.10 -2.01 14.53
CA GLU A 335 19.18 -2.68 15.24
C GLU A 335 18.84 -2.92 16.72
N LYS A 336 18.23 -1.93 17.39
CA LYS A 336 17.78 -2.09 18.78
C LYS A 336 16.84 -3.27 18.94
N ILE A 337 15.83 -3.38 18.05
CA ILE A 337 14.85 -4.48 18.10
C ILE A 337 15.53 -5.83 17.83
N LEU A 338 16.45 -5.90 16.87
CA LEU A 338 17.20 -7.13 16.57
C LEU A 338 18.04 -7.58 17.76
N ARG A 339 18.79 -6.65 18.38
CA ARG A 339 19.61 -6.93 19.55
C ARG A 339 18.77 -7.42 20.72
N ASP A 340 17.66 -6.74 21.02
CA ASP A 340 16.77 -7.11 22.11
C ASP A 340 16.11 -8.48 21.85
N ALA A 341 15.73 -8.78 20.61
CA ALA A 341 15.16 -10.07 20.24
C ALA A 341 16.13 -11.24 20.41
N ILE A 342 17.42 -11.01 20.12
CA ILE A 342 18.47 -12.02 20.29
C ILE A 342 18.83 -12.20 21.76
N ALA A 343 18.95 -11.10 22.51
CA ALA A 343 19.34 -11.13 23.92
C ALA A 343 18.25 -11.72 24.82
N TYR A 344 16.99 -11.35 24.62
CA TYR A 344 15.89 -11.70 25.52
C TYR A 344 14.97 -12.81 24.98
N GLY A 345 15.06 -13.13 23.68
CA GLY A 345 14.22 -14.14 23.04
C GLY A 345 12.74 -13.78 23.03
N ASN A 346 11.89 -14.79 22.87
CA ASN A 346 10.45 -14.62 22.85
C ASN A 346 9.93 -14.33 24.26
N PRO A 347 9.22 -13.19 24.47
CA PRO A 347 8.80 -12.78 25.82
C PRO A 347 7.75 -13.69 26.45
N THR A 348 7.01 -14.47 25.64
CA THR A 348 5.97 -15.38 26.14
C THR A 348 6.54 -16.74 26.48
N THR A 349 7.50 -17.24 25.69
CA THR A 349 8.04 -18.60 25.88
C THR A 349 9.41 -18.61 26.56
N HIS A 350 10.05 -17.44 26.69
CA HIS A 350 11.43 -17.26 27.16
C HIS A 350 12.46 -18.11 26.40
N ARG A 351 12.15 -18.46 25.14
CA ARG A 351 13.04 -19.22 24.24
C ARG A 351 13.56 -18.34 23.12
N PRO A 352 14.75 -18.61 22.57
CA PRO A 352 15.23 -17.96 21.37
C PRO A 352 14.23 -18.09 20.22
N TYR A 353 14.10 -17.04 19.40
CA TYR A 353 13.33 -17.10 18.17
C TYR A 353 13.99 -18.06 17.18
N LYS A 354 13.20 -18.90 16.49
CA LYS A 354 13.73 -19.81 15.46
C LYS A 354 14.19 -19.07 14.21
N LYS A 355 13.45 -18.02 13.83
CA LYS A 355 13.78 -17.12 12.72
C LYS A 355 13.41 -15.70 13.10
N ILE A 356 14.19 -14.75 12.61
CA ILE A 356 13.86 -13.33 12.64
C ILE A 356 13.80 -12.87 11.18
N LEU A 357 12.65 -12.34 10.77
CA LEU A 357 12.38 -11.87 9.40
C LEU A 357 12.18 -10.35 9.41
N ILE A 358 13.06 -9.63 8.74
CA ILE A 358 12.94 -8.20 8.49
C ILE A 358 12.06 -8.02 7.25
N VAL A 359 11.03 -7.18 7.32
CA VAL A 359 10.09 -6.94 6.21
C VAL A 359 10.07 -5.45 5.88
N VAL A 360 10.40 -5.11 4.64
CA VAL A 360 10.52 -3.72 4.15
C VAL A 360 10.01 -3.59 2.71
N GLU A 361 9.69 -2.37 2.30
CA GLU A 361 9.43 -2.02 0.90
C GLU A 361 10.66 -1.34 0.26
N GLY A 362 10.86 -1.56 -1.03
CA GLY A 362 11.89 -0.86 -1.82
C GLY A 362 11.56 0.62 -1.98
N ILE A 363 10.35 0.92 -2.48
CA ILE A 363 9.74 2.25 -2.46
C ILE A 363 8.43 2.20 -1.68
N TYR A 364 8.29 3.08 -0.70
CA TYR A 364 7.08 3.18 0.09
C TYR A 364 6.01 3.96 -0.67
N SER A 365 4.88 3.29 -0.90
CA SER A 365 3.85 3.72 -1.85
C SER A 365 3.17 5.06 -1.54
N MET A 366 3.13 5.53 -0.29
CA MET A 366 2.53 6.82 0.07
C MET A 366 3.56 7.94 0.19
N GLU A 367 4.75 7.64 0.70
CA GLU A 367 5.81 8.60 1.02
C GLU A 367 6.76 8.84 -0.15
N GLY A 368 6.87 7.88 -1.08
CA GLY A 368 7.89 7.91 -2.13
C GLY A 368 9.32 7.82 -1.59
N SER A 369 9.51 7.37 -0.35
CA SER A 369 10.82 7.11 0.22
C SER A 369 11.39 5.79 -0.29
N ILE A 370 12.71 5.70 -0.33
CA ILE A 370 13.47 4.51 -0.73
C ILE A 370 14.13 3.92 0.51
N CYS A 371 14.02 2.60 0.74
CA CYS A 371 14.68 2.00 1.92
C CYS A 371 16.22 2.08 1.83
N ASN A 372 16.87 2.17 2.99
CA ASN A 372 18.33 2.05 3.11
C ASN A 372 18.75 0.57 3.06
N LEU A 373 18.61 -0.04 1.87
CA LEU A 373 18.87 -1.47 1.67
C LEU A 373 20.29 -1.90 2.08
N PRO A 374 21.38 -1.15 1.78
CA PRO A 374 22.73 -1.54 2.20
C PRO A 374 22.86 -1.76 3.70
N GLU A 375 22.32 -0.83 4.51
CA GLU A 375 22.41 -0.93 5.97
C GLU A 375 21.49 -2.04 6.52
N ILE A 376 20.31 -2.24 5.91
CA ILE A 376 19.43 -3.37 6.25
C ILE A 376 20.14 -4.70 5.99
N ILE A 377 20.84 -4.86 4.86
CA ILE A 377 21.62 -6.06 4.54
C ILE A 377 22.79 -6.22 5.52
N ALA A 378 23.48 -5.14 5.90
CA ALA A 378 24.55 -5.17 6.88
C ALA A 378 24.04 -5.70 8.25
N LEU A 379 22.92 -5.17 8.73
CA LEU A 379 22.27 -5.62 9.96
C LEU A 379 21.77 -7.07 9.84
N LYS A 380 21.16 -7.44 8.72
CA LYS A 380 20.74 -8.82 8.41
C LYS A 380 21.92 -9.78 8.59
N LYS A 381 23.07 -9.49 7.98
CA LYS A 381 24.29 -10.30 8.06
C LYS A 381 24.85 -10.36 9.47
N LYS A 382 24.98 -9.21 10.14
CA LYS A 382 25.48 -9.08 11.52
C LYS A 382 24.68 -9.93 12.51
N TYR A 383 23.35 -9.89 12.41
CA TYR A 383 22.44 -10.56 13.34
C TYR A 383 21.88 -11.89 12.81
N LYS A 384 22.35 -12.38 11.66
CA LYS A 384 21.94 -13.64 11.02
C LYS A 384 20.41 -13.76 10.86
N CYS A 385 19.80 -12.68 10.42
CA CYS A 385 18.36 -12.59 10.17
C CYS A 385 18.03 -12.87 8.70
N TYR A 386 16.74 -12.96 8.38
CA TYR A 386 16.24 -13.03 7.01
C TYR A 386 15.64 -11.69 6.58
N LEU A 387 15.61 -11.42 5.27
CA LEU A 387 15.07 -10.22 4.66
C LEU A 387 14.00 -10.56 3.62
N TYR A 388 12.82 -9.96 3.81
CA TYR A 388 11.73 -9.90 2.85
C TYR A 388 11.62 -8.49 2.31
N LEU A 389 11.93 -8.33 1.02
CA LEU A 389 11.90 -7.05 0.32
C LEU A 389 10.74 -7.03 -0.67
N ASP A 390 9.82 -6.07 -0.49
CA ASP A 390 8.75 -5.80 -1.44
C ASP A 390 9.20 -4.72 -2.45
N GLU A 391 9.57 -5.16 -3.65
CA GLU A 391 9.99 -4.36 -4.80
C GLU A 391 8.80 -3.84 -5.63
N ALA A 392 7.55 -3.91 -5.15
CA ALA A 392 6.39 -3.67 -6.00
C ALA A 392 6.34 -2.29 -6.65
N HIS A 393 6.92 -1.25 -6.05
CA HIS A 393 7.00 0.11 -6.61
C HIS A 393 8.33 0.45 -7.26
N SER A 394 9.37 -0.35 -7.04
CA SER A 394 10.73 -0.11 -7.52
C SER A 394 11.11 -0.98 -8.71
N ILE A 395 10.60 -2.21 -8.80
CA ILE A 395 10.84 -3.08 -9.96
C ILE A 395 10.32 -2.43 -11.25
N GLY A 396 11.17 -2.39 -12.27
CA GLY A 396 10.97 -1.66 -13.52
C GLY A 396 11.10 -0.14 -13.40
N ALA A 397 11.05 0.43 -12.20
CA ALA A 397 11.03 1.88 -12.00
C ALA A 397 12.38 2.48 -11.58
N MET A 398 13.28 1.67 -11.01
CA MET A 398 14.61 2.09 -10.54
C MET A 398 15.68 1.07 -10.90
N GLY A 399 16.94 1.53 -10.81
CA GLY A 399 18.12 0.77 -11.21
C GLY A 399 18.42 0.97 -12.69
N ALA A 400 19.69 0.80 -13.07
CA ALA A 400 20.17 1.07 -14.41
C ALA A 400 19.43 0.25 -15.50
N THR A 401 18.97 -0.96 -15.16
CA THR A 401 18.23 -1.87 -16.05
C THR A 401 16.81 -2.17 -15.55
N GLY A 402 16.30 -1.37 -14.60
CA GLY A 402 14.96 -1.52 -14.06
C GLY A 402 14.82 -2.68 -13.08
N ARG A 403 15.90 -3.19 -12.49
CA ARG A 403 15.82 -4.34 -11.54
C ARG A 403 15.43 -3.95 -10.12
N GLY A 404 15.06 -2.70 -9.88
CA GLY A 404 14.51 -2.25 -8.61
C GLY A 404 15.57 -1.73 -7.64
N VAL A 405 15.21 -1.71 -6.35
CA VAL A 405 16.01 -1.05 -5.31
C VAL A 405 17.31 -1.81 -5.03
N VAL A 406 17.34 -3.13 -5.26
CA VAL A 406 18.56 -3.94 -5.19
C VAL A 406 19.63 -3.39 -6.14
N GLU A 407 19.30 -3.23 -7.43
CA GLU A 407 20.22 -2.69 -8.44
C GLU A 407 20.50 -1.20 -8.22
N TYR A 408 19.48 -0.43 -7.81
CA TYR A 408 19.65 0.98 -7.47
C TYR A 408 20.75 1.21 -6.40
N TRP A 409 20.91 0.30 -5.44
CA TRP A 409 21.97 0.39 -4.44
C TRP A 409 23.23 -0.43 -4.79
N GLY A 410 23.32 -1.06 -5.96
CA GLY A 410 24.43 -1.94 -6.32
C GLY A 410 24.57 -3.16 -5.39
N CYS A 411 23.48 -3.58 -4.75
CA CYS A 411 23.49 -4.72 -3.84
C CYS A 411 23.37 -6.04 -4.60
N ASP A 412 23.90 -7.14 -4.05
CA ASP A 412 23.70 -8.47 -4.63
C ASP A 412 22.25 -8.93 -4.34
N PRO A 413 21.44 -9.30 -5.36
CA PRO A 413 20.11 -9.85 -5.13
C PRO A 413 20.11 -11.10 -4.23
N ARG A 414 21.21 -11.85 -4.17
CA ARG A 414 21.35 -13.03 -3.29
C ARG A 414 21.48 -12.67 -1.81
N ASP A 415 21.75 -11.41 -1.47
CA ASP A 415 21.70 -10.94 -0.09
C ASP A 415 20.27 -10.71 0.41
N VAL A 416 19.27 -10.79 -0.47
CA VAL A 416 17.84 -10.70 -0.14
C VAL A 416 17.21 -12.09 -0.22
N ASP A 417 16.65 -12.59 0.89
CA ASP A 417 16.16 -13.99 0.92
C ASP A 417 14.84 -14.17 0.18
N ILE A 418 14.01 -13.12 0.17
CA ILE A 418 12.71 -13.08 -0.49
C ILE A 418 12.57 -11.74 -1.21
N ILE A 419 12.60 -11.78 -2.55
CA ILE A 419 12.29 -10.62 -3.39
C ILE A 419 10.87 -10.76 -3.90
N MET A 420 9.97 -9.94 -3.40
CA MET A 420 8.56 -9.91 -3.82
C MET A 420 8.34 -8.74 -4.77
N GLY A 421 7.57 -8.91 -5.84
CA GLY A 421 7.05 -7.77 -6.60
C GLY A 421 5.69 -8.03 -7.24
N THR A 422 5.17 -7.01 -7.93
CA THR A 422 3.89 -7.09 -8.64
C THR A 422 4.03 -6.78 -10.11
N PHE A 423 3.19 -7.43 -10.92
CA PHE A 423 3.06 -7.14 -12.35
C PHE A 423 2.02 -6.04 -12.65
N THR A 424 1.30 -5.54 -11.63
CA THR A 424 0.21 -4.56 -11.77
C THR A 424 0.67 -3.12 -12.01
N LYS A 425 1.99 -2.86 -11.96
CA LYS A 425 2.57 -1.51 -12.04
C LYS A 425 3.41 -1.34 -13.30
N SER A 426 4.74 -1.40 -13.18
CA SER A 426 5.68 -1.15 -14.27
C SER A 426 5.42 -2.02 -15.51
N PHE A 427 4.92 -3.24 -15.33
CA PHE A 427 4.66 -4.21 -16.41
C PHE A 427 3.27 -4.09 -17.06
N GLY A 428 2.37 -3.24 -16.53
CA GLY A 428 1.05 -3.00 -17.10
C GLY A 428 0.12 -4.23 -17.16
N ALA A 429 0.29 -5.20 -16.25
CA ALA A 429 -0.43 -6.47 -16.26
C ALA A 429 -1.18 -6.72 -14.93
N ALA A 430 -1.30 -7.99 -14.51
CA ALA A 430 -1.85 -8.39 -13.22
C ALA A 430 -0.99 -9.48 -12.57
N GLY A 431 -1.14 -9.68 -11.26
CA GLY A 431 -0.40 -10.69 -10.50
C GLY A 431 0.84 -10.18 -9.76
N GLY A 432 1.64 -11.10 -9.26
CA GLY A 432 2.89 -10.85 -8.54
C GLY A 432 3.80 -12.07 -8.52
N TYR A 433 4.97 -11.92 -7.92
CA TYR A 433 5.99 -12.97 -7.88
C TYR A 433 6.75 -12.95 -6.56
N ILE A 434 7.38 -14.09 -6.25
CA ILE A 434 8.44 -14.19 -5.26
C ILE A 434 9.65 -14.84 -5.92
N GLY A 435 10.80 -14.19 -5.86
CA GLY A 435 12.11 -14.70 -6.26
C GLY A 435 13.02 -14.93 -5.05
N GLY A 436 13.96 -15.86 -5.18
CA GLY A 436 14.94 -16.15 -4.13
C GLY A 436 15.72 -17.44 -4.43
N SER A 437 16.21 -18.09 -3.38
CA SER A 437 16.93 -19.36 -3.53
C SER A 437 16.01 -20.47 -4.04
N LYS A 438 16.56 -21.41 -4.80
CA LYS A 438 15.82 -22.58 -5.29
C LYS A 438 15.15 -23.38 -4.17
N ALA A 439 15.80 -23.48 -3.00
CA ALA A 439 15.25 -24.17 -1.84
C ALA A 439 14.01 -23.43 -1.28
N THR A 440 14.09 -22.11 -1.18
CA THR A 440 12.99 -21.25 -0.72
C THR A 440 11.80 -21.33 -1.68
N ILE A 441 12.04 -21.21 -2.99
CA ILE A 441 10.97 -21.26 -3.98
C ILE A 441 10.35 -22.66 -4.05
N ALA A 442 11.13 -23.73 -3.98
CA ALA A 442 10.60 -25.09 -3.91
C ALA A 442 9.73 -25.32 -2.66
N HIS A 443 10.09 -24.72 -1.53
CA HIS A 443 9.24 -24.73 -0.32
C HIS A 443 7.93 -23.98 -0.56
N LEU A 444 8.01 -22.74 -1.06
CA LEU A 444 6.82 -21.92 -1.35
C LEU A 444 5.89 -22.60 -2.35
N ARG A 445 6.42 -23.21 -3.42
CA ARG A 445 5.63 -24.04 -4.33
C ARG A 445 4.84 -25.05 -3.52
N LYS A 446 5.46 -25.85 -2.67
CA LYS A 446 4.77 -26.91 -1.89
C LYS A 446 3.83 -26.42 -0.78
N SER A 447 3.98 -25.20 -0.29
CA SER A 447 3.26 -24.75 0.92
C SER A 447 2.30 -23.59 0.69
N SER A 448 2.39 -22.90 -0.45
CA SER A 448 1.64 -21.69 -0.72
C SER A 448 0.14 -21.99 -0.91
N PRO A 449 -0.76 -21.39 -0.10
CA PRO A 449 -2.19 -21.50 -0.32
C PRO A 449 -2.61 -20.96 -1.69
N THR A 450 -1.89 -19.97 -2.23
CA THR A 450 -2.16 -19.44 -3.58
C THR A 450 -1.75 -20.42 -4.68
N GLY A 451 -0.82 -21.35 -4.44
CA GLY A 451 -0.53 -22.44 -5.37
C GLY A 451 -1.65 -23.50 -5.40
N TYR A 452 -2.25 -23.79 -4.24
CA TYR A 452 -3.27 -24.84 -4.08
C TYR A 452 -4.69 -24.41 -4.37
N TYR A 453 -5.07 -23.20 -3.99
CA TYR A 453 -6.46 -22.75 -4.00
C TYR A 453 -6.72 -21.64 -5.02
N SER A 454 -5.71 -21.25 -5.79
CA SER A 454 -5.84 -20.25 -6.84
C SER A 454 -5.38 -20.79 -8.19
N LEU A 455 -5.82 -20.10 -9.23
CA LEU A 455 -5.39 -20.38 -10.60
C LEU A 455 -4.00 -19.75 -10.85
N PRO A 456 -3.19 -20.37 -11.73
CA PRO A 456 -1.96 -19.78 -12.24
C PRO A 456 -2.24 -18.45 -12.95
N MET A 457 -1.18 -17.80 -13.44
CA MET A 457 -1.33 -16.66 -14.32
C MET A 457 -2.17 -17.03 -15.54
N SER A 458 -3.14 -16.17 -15.89
CA SER A 458 -3.88 -16.29 -17.15
C SER A 458 -2.88 -16.17 -18.33
N PRO A 459 -2.93 -17.05 -19.35
CA PRO A 459 -2.00 -17.01 -20.48
C PRO A 459 -1.78 -15.64 -21.13
N PRO A 460 -2.82 -14.86 -21.51
CA PRO A 460 -2.62 -13.51 -22.05
C PRO A 460 -1.95 -12.55 -21.06
N VAL A 461 -2.25 -12.67 -19.76
CA VAL A 461 -1.62 -11.84 -18.73
C VAL A 461 -0.14 -12.22 -18.54
N ALA A 462 0.17 -13.51 -18.53
CA ALA A 462 1.55 -13.98 -18.50
C ALA A 462 2.33 -13.50 -19.72
N GLN A 463 1.72 -13.54 -20.91
CA GLN A 463 2.33 -13.05 -22.14
C GLN A 463 2.59 -11.54 -22.12
N GLN A 464 1.66 -10.73 -21.59
CA GLN A 464 1.88 -9.29 -21.36
C GLN A 464 3.12 -9.03 -20.49
N VAL A 465 3.30 -9.82 -19.43
CA VAL A 465 4.48 -9.69 -18.55
C VAL A 465 5.75 -10.14 -19.26
N ILE A 466 5.71 -11.26 -19.97
CA ILE A 466 6.85 -11.77 -20.74
C ILE A 466 7.30 -10.74 -21.78
N ALA A 467 6.36 -10.15 -22.52
CA ALA A 467 6.64 -9.15 -23.54
C ALA A 467 7.26 -7.89 -22.93
N SER A 468 6.60 -7.29 -21.93
CA SER A 468 7.10 -6.06 -21.29
C SER A 468 8.46 -6.26 -20.62
N MET A 469 8.66 -7.36 -19.90
CA MET A 469 9.94 -7.70 -19.27
C MET A 469 11.03 -7.98 -20.31
N SER A 470 10.70 -8.62 -21.43
CA SER A 470 11.65 -8.85 -22.53
C SER A 470 12.11 -7.54 -23.18
N ILE A 471 11.20 -6.57 -23.37
CA ILE A 471 11.53 -5.22 -23.87
C ILE A 471 12.43 -4.48 -22.87
N ILE A 472 12.13 -4.56 -21.56
CA ILE A 472 12.97 -3.97 -20.51
C ILE A 472 14.39 -4.55 -20.57
N MET A 473 14.51 -5.86 -20.81
CA MET A 473 15.79 -6.56 -20.95
C MET A 473 16.48 -6.37 -22.32
N GLY A 474 15.87 -5.65 -23.28
CA GLY A 474 16.39 -5.47 -24.64
C GLY A 474 16.40 -6.75 -25.49
N ARG A 475 15.63 -7.78 -25.12
CA ARG A 475 15.56 -9.07 -25.81
C ARG A 475 14.82 -9.01 -27.15
N ASP A 476 13.99 -7.98 -27.32
CA ASP A 476 13.36 -7.64 -28.58
C ASP A 476 14.32 -7.00 -29.59
N GLY A 477 15.59 -6.79 -29.19
CA GLY A 477 16.63 -6.17 -30.02
C GLY A 477 16.53 -4.64 -30.08
N THR A 478 15.69 -4.01 -29.25
CA THR A 478 15.51 -2.56 -29.22
C THR A 478 16.12 -1.95 -27.95
N ARG A 479 16.16 -0.60 -27.91
CA ARG A 479 16.52 0.18 -26.70
C ARG A 479 15.29 0.77 -26.00
N ASP A 480 14.08 0.31 -26.33
CA ASP A 480 12.85 0.90 -25.79
C ASP A 480 12.78 0.79 -24.25
N GLY A 481 13.14 -0.37 -23.69
CA GLY A 481 13.22 -0.58 -22.25
C GLY A 481 14.15 0.41 -21.53
N GLU A 482 15.39 0.52 -22.02
CA GLU A 482 16.41 1.45 -21.50
C GLU A 482 15.93 2.91 -21.56
N GLN A 483 15.39 3.33 -22.72
CA GLN A 483 14.87 4.69 -22.91
C GLN A 483 13.70 5.01 -21.98
N ARG A 484 12.81 4.04 -21.71
CA ARG A 484 11.70 4.23 -20.77
C ARG A 484 12.20 4.43 -19.34
N ILE A 485 13.20 3.67 -18.91
CA ILE A 485 13.82 3.81 -17.58
C ILE A 485 14.49 5.18 -17.44
N GLU A 486 15.32 5.58 -18.41
CA GLU A 486 15.97 6.90 -18.45
C GLU A 486 14.94 8.04 -18.38
N LYS A 487 13.88 7.94 -19.20
CA LYS A 487 12.83 8.94 -19.26
C LYS A 487 12.03 9.02 -17.95
N LEU A 488 11.73 7.89 -17.31
CA LEU A 488 11.06 7.88 -16.02
C LEU A 488 11.91 8.57 -14.95
N ALA A 489 13.19 8.21 -14.81
CA ALA A 489 14.09 8.81 -13.83
C ALA A 489 14.20 10.33 -14.02
N ARG A 490 14.35 10.76 -15.27
CA ARG A 490 14.39 12.17 -15.67
C ARG A 490 13.09 12.90 -15.33
N ASN A 491 11.94 12.34 -15.72
CA ASN A 491 10.62 12.88 -15.42
C ASN A 491 10.42 13.05 -13.91
N SER A 492 10.79 12.05 -13.10
CA SER A 492 10.71 12.05 -11.63
C SER A 492 11.48 13.22 -11.03
N ARG A 493 12.75 13.34 -11.37
CA ARG A 493 13.64 14.39 -10.84
C ARG A 493 13.19 15.78 -11.28
N TYR A 494 12.85 15.93 -12.55
CA TYR A 494 12.35 17.19 -13.10
C TYR A 494 11.13 17.66 -12.31
N PHE A 495 10.09 16.82 -12.25
CA PHE A 495 8.81 17.19 -11.66
C PHE A 495 8.94 17.47 -10.15
N ARG A 496 9.68 16.62 -9.41
CA ARG A 496 9.89 16.80 -7.97
C ARG A 496 10.63 18.08 -7.64
N LYS A 497 11.74 18.36 -8.33
CA LYS A 497 12.52 19.58 -8.10
C LYS A 497 11.70 20.83 -8.42
N ARG A 498 10.87 20.81 -9.48
CA ARG A 498 9.97 21.92 -9.82
C ARG A 498 8.91 22.16 -8.74
N LEU A 499 8.32 21.12 -8.15
CA LEU A 499 7.38 21.28 -7.03
C LEU A 499 8.04 21.87 -5.78
N LYS A 500 9.26 21.43 -5.45
CA LYS A 500 10.04 22.00 -4.33
C LYS A 500 10.34 23.48 -4.56
N GLN A 501 10.68 23.87 -5.80
CA GLN A 501 10.83 25.28 -6.20
C GLN A 501 9.56 26.11 -6.03
N MET A 502 8.40 25.52 -6.31
CA MET A 502 7.10 26.16 -6.16
C MET A 502 6.65 26.30 -4.69
N GLY A 503 7.42 25.75 -3.73
CA GLY A 503 7.15 25.88 -2.29
C GLY A 503 6.24 24.79 -1.71
N PHE A 504 6.09 23.66 -2.41
CA PHE A 504 5.38 22.51 -1.86
C PHE A 504 6.29 21.67 -0.96
N ILE A 505 5.71 21.08 0.08
CA ILE A 505 6.35 20.00 0.83
C ILE A 505 6.12 18.70 0.04
N VAL A 506 7.22 18.08 -0.38
CA VAL A 506 7.23 16.82 -1.14
C VAL A 506 8.03 15.79 -0.36
N TYR A 507 7.38 14.69 0.05
CA TYR A 507 8.06 13.63 0.82
C TYR A 507 8.85 12.66 -0.09
N GLY A 508 9.82 11.98 0.51
CA GLY A 508 10.56 10.88 -0.09
C GLY A 508 11.81 11.33 -0.85
N SER A 509 12.31 10.45 -1.72
CA SER A 509 13.53 10.70 -2.50
C SER A 509 13.23 11.31 -3.87
N ASP A 510 14.13 12.15 -4.36
CA ASP A 510 14.05 12.75 -5.71
C ASP A 510 14.20 11.74 -6.85
N ASP A 511 14.67 10.53 -6.54
CA ASP A 511 14.77 9.42 -7.46
C ASP A 511 13.47 8.62 -7.60
N SER A 512 12.51 8.82 -6.71
CA SER A 512 11.25 8.06 -6.68
C SER A 512 10.23 8.59 -7.70
N PRO A 513 9.57 7.72 -8.48
CA PRO A 513 8.46 8.09 -9.35
C PRO A 513 7.15 8.34 -8.59
N VAL A 514 7.12 8.09 -7.28
CA VAL A 514 6.00 8.44 -6.40
C VAL A 514 6.28 9.82 -5.79
N VAL A 515 5.43 10.78 -6.12
CA VAL A 515 5.59 12.20 -5.77
C VAL A 515 4.40 12.67 -4.93
N PRO A 516 4.46 12.51 -3.60
CA PRO A 516 3.41 12.99 -2.71
C PRO A 516 3.56 14.49 -2.42
N ILE A 517 2.51 15.26 -2.72
CA ILE A 517 2.40 16.69 -2.36
C ILE A 517 1.52 16.80 -1.12
N LEU A 518 2.07 17.32 -0.02
CA LEU A 518 1.35 17.42 1.25
C LEU A 518 0.40 18.62 1.23
N ILE A 519 -0.89 18.35 1.37
CA ILE A 519 -1.97 19.37 1.44
C ILE A 519 -2.60 19.45 2.84
N TYR A 520 -2.25 18.51 3.73
CA TYR A 520 -2.55 18.43 5.16
C TYR A 520 -4.03 18.33 5.54
N PHE A 521 -4.86 19.26 5.11
CA PHE A 521 -6.28 19.30 5.46
C PHE A 521 -7.09 18.29 4.63
N PRO A 522 -7.96 17.47 5.25
CA PRO A 522 -8.76 16.48 4.54
C PRO A 522 -9.75 17.11 3.55
N THR A 523 -10.21 18.33 3.82
CA THR A 523 -11.12 19.08 2.94
C THR A 523 -10.46 19.49 1.62
N GLN A 524 -9.13 19.64 1.62
CA GLN A 524 -8.36 19.96 0.42
C GLN A 524 -8.40 18.82 -0.60
N CYS A 525 -8.53 17.55 -0.18
CA CYS A 525 -8.64 16.42 -1.10
C CYS A 525 -9.81 16.60 -2.09
N GLY A 526 -10.98 17.02 -1.59
CA GLY A 526 -12.15 17.28 -2.41
C GLY A 526 -11.96 18.47 -3.36
N LEU A 527 -11.33 19.55 -2.89
CA LEU A 527 -11.02 20.73 -3.70
C LEU A 527 -10.05 20.37 -4.83
N TRP A 528 -8.90 19.81 -4.48
CA TRP A 528 -7.83 19.47 -5.41
C TRP A 528 -8.27 18.50 -6.49
N GLY A 529 -8.97 17.44 -6.10
CA GLY A 529 -9.47 16.45 -7.05
C GLY A 529 -10.49 17.01 -8.04
N ARG A 530 -11.28 18.03 -7.68
CA ARG A 530 -12.28 18.67 -8.55
C ARG A 530 -11.66 19.74 -9.44
N GLU A 531 -10.81 20.60 -8.89
CA GLU A 531 -10.19 21.69 -9.65
C GLU A 531 -9.20 21.19 -10.70
N LEU A 532 -8.39 20.18 -10.39
CA LEU A 532 -7.50 19.58 -11.39
C LEU A 532 -8.26 18.82 -12.48
N LEU A 533 -9.41 18.22 -12.15
CA LEU A 533 -10.27 17.59 -13.15
C LEU A 533 -10.84 18.63 -14.14
N LYS A 534 -11.23 19.83 -13.67
CA LYS A 534 -11.67 20.93 -14.56
C LYS A 534 -10.57 21.33 -15.53
N LYS A 535 -9.30 21.23 -15.11
CA LYS A 535 -8.10 21.45 -15.93
C LYS A 535 -7.67 20.21 -16.73
N LYS A 536 -8.50 19.16 -16.79
CA LYS A 536 -8.24 17.89 -17.49
C LYS A 536 -7.00 17.15 -16.98
N ILE A 537 -6.79 17.16 -15.66
CA ILE A 537 -5.70 16.44 -14.97
C ILE A 537 -6.30 15.44 -13.98
N GLY A 538 -5.97 14.17 -14.14
CA GLY A 538 -6.38 13.07 -13.28
C GLY A 538 -5.35 12.81 -12.18
N VAL A 539 -5.69 13.17 -10.94
CA VAL A 539 -4.87 12.91 -9.74
C VAL A 539 -5.55 11.95 -8.78
N VAL A 540 -4.74 11.32 -7.92
CA VAL A 540 -5.21 10.61 -6.73
C VAL A 540 -4.97 11.49 -5.51
N VAL A 541 -6.02 11.74 -4.73
CA VAL A 541 -5.92 12.37 -3.41
C VAL A 541 -6.05 11.30 -2.34
N VAL A 542 -5.30 11.46 -1.25
CA VAL A 542 -5.21 10.47 -0.16
C VAL A 542 -5.33 11.19 1.17
N SER A 543 -6.08 10.60 2.10
CA SER A 543 -6.26 11.09 3.46
C SER A 543 -6.50 9.92 4.41
N PHE A 544 -6.67 10.20 5.70
CA PHE A 544 -7.05 9.21 6.70
C PHE A 544 -8.28 8.39 6.23
N PRO A 545 -8.30 7.07 6.43
CA PRO A 545 -7.35 6.25 7.20
C PRO A 545 -6.13 5.73 6.43
N ALA A 546 -5.97 6.07 5.14
CA ALA A 546 -4.84 5.58 4.34
C ALA A 546 -3.51 6.23 4.73
N THR A 547 -3.54 7.47 5.20
CA THR A 547 -2.39 8.19 5.78
C THR A 547 -2.75 8.72 7.17
N ALA A 548 -1.77 9.26 7.91
CA ALA A 548 -2.06 9.94 9.17
C ALA A 548 -3.01 11.14 8.95
N MET A 549 -3.80 11.49 9.98
CA MET A 549 -4.79 12.57 9.91
C MET A 549 -4.19 13.93 9.53
N THR A 550 -2.90 14.12 9.78
CA THR A 550 -2.14 15.35 9.50
C THR A 550 -1.31 15.25 8.23
N GLU A 551 -1.58 14.30 7.35
CA GLU A 551 -0.75 14.03 6.17
C GLU A 551 -1.59 13.71 4.94
N SER A 552 -2.74 14.37 4.81
CA SER A 552 -3.48 14.37 3.55
C SER A 552 -2.59 14.90 2.43
N ARG A 553 -2.66 14.24 1.26
CA ARG A 553 -1.74 14.49 0.15
C ARG A 553 -2.40 14.27 -1.20
N VAL A 554 -1.84 14.90 -2.23
CA VAL A 554 -2.04 14.48 -3.63
C VAL A 554 -0.89 13.54 -3.96
N ARG A 555 -1.20 12.30 -4.33
CA ARG A 555 -0.17 11.32 -4.72
C ARG A 555 -0.06 11.29 -6.23
N ILE A 556 1.02 11.88 -6.72
CA ILE A 556 1.35 11.86 -8.15
C ILE A 556 2.27 10.67 -8.42
N CYS A 557 2.01 9.96 -9.51
CA CYS A 557 2.84 8.87 -9.99
C CYS A 557 3.25 9.18 -11.42
N LEU A 558 4.55 9.30 -11.66
CA LEU A 558 5.07 9.63 -12.98
C LEU A 558 5.26 8.40 -13.84
N SER A 559 5.28 8.62 -15.15
CA SER A 559 5.44 7.59 -16.16
C SER A 559 6.49 8.01 -17.18
N ALA A 560 7.20 7.04 -17.74
CA ALA A 560 7.98 7.19 -18.96
C ALA A 560 7.12 7.69 -20.14
N ALA A 561 5.82 7.43 -20.12
CA ALA A 561 4.91 7.88 -21.17
C ALA A 561 4.66 9.40 -21.13
N HIS A 562 4.91 10.09 -20.01
CA HIS A 562 4.71 11.54 -19.93
C HIS A 562 5.73 12.32 -20.77
N THR A 563 5.25 13.32 -21.50
CA THR A 563 6.09 14.31 -22.18
C THR A 563 6.36 15.52 -21.29
N LYS A 564 7.35 16.34 -21.65
CA LYS A 564 7.65 17.57 -20.92
C LYS A 564 6.45 18.50 -20.86
N GLU A 565 5.73 18.64 -21.96
CA GLU A 565 4.58 19.53 -22.11
C GLU A 565 3.43 19.10 -21.20
N MET A 566 3.20 17.77 -21.07
CA MET A 566 2.24 17.23 -20.11
C MET A 566 2.64 17.58 -18.67
N LEU A 567 3.91 17.36 -18.31
CA LEU A 567 4.42 17.66 -16.97
C LEU A 567 4.35 19.16 -16.67
N ASP A 568 4.69 20.02 -17.62
CA ASP A 568 4.63 21.48 -17.47
C ASP A 568 3.17 21.97 -17.31
N THR A 569 2.23 21.37 -18.04
CA THR A 569 0.80 21.63 -17.88
C THR A 569 0.32 21.27 -16.48
N VAL A 570 0.74 20.09 -15.98
CA VAL A 570 0.40 19.64 -14.63
C VAL A 570 1.03 20.53 -13.57
N LEU A 571 2.32 20.86 -13.69
CA LEU A 571 3.04 21.74 -12.77
C LEU A 571 2.39 23.12 -12.69
N LYS A 572 2.05 23.74 -13.83
CA LYS A 572 1.36 25.04 -13.86
C LYS A 572 0.01 24.99 -13.14
N ALA A 573 -0.78 23.95 -13.40
CA ALA A 573 -2.09 23.79 -12.77
C ALA A 573 -1.98 23.58 -11.24
N ILE A 574 -0.97 22.83 -10.80
CA ILE A 574 -0.66 22.61 -9.38
C ILE A 574 -0.21 23.91 -8.72
N ASP A 575 0.64 24.70 -9.39
CA ASP A 575 1.16 25.96 -8.87
C ASP A 575 0.05 26.97 -8.60
N GLU A 576 -0.79 27.22 -9.61
CA GLU A 576 -1.97 28.09 -9.53
C GLU A 576 -2.94 27.65 -8.42
N LEU A 577 -3.19 26.34 -8.31
CA LEU A 577 -4.07 25.79 -7.29
C LEU A 577 -3.43 25.82 -5.89
N GLY A 578 -2.11 25.69 -5.80
CA GLY A 578 -1.34 25.83 -4.57
C GLY A 578 -1.47 27.22 -3.96
N ASP A 579 -1.41 28.26 -4.80
CA ASP A 579 -1.64 29.65 -4.38
C ASP A 579 -3.10 29.87 -3.95
N PHE A 580 -4.04 29.41 -4.79
CA PHE A 580 -5.47 29.56 -4.49
C PHE A 580 -5.87 28.86 -3.18
N SER A 581 -5.37 27.64 -2.94
CA SER A 581 -5.69 26.83 -1.77
C SER A 581 -4.82 27.12 -0.55
N ARG A 582 -3.79 27.96 -0.70
CA ARG A 582 -2.74 28.23 0.31
C ARG A 582 -2.06 26.95 0.82
N SER A 583 -1.71 26.06 -0.10
CA SER A 583 -1.12 24.74 0.22
C SER A 583 0.41 24.68 0.07
N LYS A 584 1.06 25.82 -0.23
CA LYS A 584 2.52 25.95 -0.33
C LYS A 584 3.12 26.19 1.07
N PHE A 585 3.39 25.10 1.78
CA PHE A 585 3.79 25.13 3.20
C PHE A 585 5.30 25.09 3.45
N SER A 586 6.13 24.88 2.42
CA SER A 586 7.56 24.65 2.62
C SER A 586 8.26 25.90 3.15
N GLN A 587 9.11 25.71 4.15
CA GLN A 587 10.03 26.71 4.70
C GLN A 587 11.41 26.65 4.00
N LYS A 588 11.64 25.60 3.22
CA LYS A 588 12.90 25.31 2.53
C LYS A 588 12.93 25.78 1.07
N THR A 589 11.92 26.53 0.61
CA THR A 589 11.83 26.99 -0.79
C THR A 589 13.06 27.75 -1.25
N HIS A 590 13.68 28.53 -0.36
CA HIS A 590 14.90 29.30 -0.62
C HIS A 590 16.08 28.42 -1.09
N LEU A 591 16.14 27.15 -0.67
CA LEU A 591 17.17 26.19 -1.11
C LEU A 591 17.03 25.82 -2.59
N TYR A 592 15.83 25.97 -3.15
CA TYR A 592 15.49 25.53 -4.50
C TYR A 592 15.36 26.67 -5.51
N GLN A 593 15.19 27.93 -5.07
CA GLN A 593 14.88 29.09 -5.94
C GLN A 593 15.85 29.25 -7.12
N ASN A 594 17.15 29.08 -6.88
CA ASN A 594 18.19 29.24 -7.90
C ASN A 594 18.65 27.91 -8.53
N LEU A 595 18.00 26.80 -8.18
CA LEU A 595 18.35 25.49 -8.72
C LEU A 595 18.04 25.45 -10.22
N LYS A 596 19.07 25.34 -11.05
CA LYS A 596 18.87 25.08 -12.47
C LYS A 596 18.40 23.63 -12.63
N ILE A 597 17.19 23.44 -13.10
CA ILE A 597 16.62 22.10 -13.32
C ILE A 597 16.73 21.81 -14.80
N GLU A 598 17.60 20.87 -15.13
CA GLU A 598 17.74 20.36 -16.48
C GLU A 598 16.57 19.43 -16.81
N TRP A 599 16.16 19.47 -18.07
CA TRP A 599 15.18 18.55 -18.63
C TRP A 599 15.88 17.33 -19.19
#